data_AF-A0A0W1KJL3-F1
#
_entry.id   AF-A0A0W1KJL3-F1
#
_cell.length_a   1.000
_cell.length_b   1.000
_cell.length_c   1.000
_cell.angle_alpha   90.00
_cell.angle_beta   90.00
_cell.angle_gamma   90.00
#
_symmetry.space_group_name_H-M   'P 1'
#
loop_
_entity.id
_entity.type
_entity.pdbx_description
1 polymer ?
#
loop_
_entity_poly.entity_id
_entity_poly.type
_entity_poly.pdbx_seq_one_letter_code
_entity_poly.pdbx_strand_id
1 'polypeptide(L)' 'MAMAPERHTMIHFEDEVKARAMDFGKMFARQPWAEPFDYELRGMFIEYQLETKKNVTSFWMPKEQ' A
#
# COMPACT_ATOMS: atom_id res chain seq x y z
N MET A 1 1.09 8.27 11.56
CA MET A 1 0.29 8.46 10.34
C MET A 1 -0.03 7.11 9.72
N ALA A 2 -1.13 6.96 8.97
CA ALA A 2 -1.47 5.71 8.29
C ALA A 2 -1.52 5.91 6.77
N MET A 3 -0.97 4.95 6.02
CA MET A 3 -1.15 4.82 4.59
C MET A 3 -2.02 3.59 4.32
N ALA A 4 -3.12 3.78 3.61
CA ALA A 4 -4.08 2.73 3.30
C ALA A 4 -4.19 2.54 1.78
N PRO A 5 -3.16 1.97 1.10
CA PRO A 5 -3.35 1.50 -0.26
C PRO A 5 -4.32 0.30 -0.24
N GLU A 6 -4.85 -0.08 -1.39
CA GLU A 6 -5.77 -1.21 -1.47
C GLU A 6 -5.12 -2.53 -1.04
N ARG A 7 -5.95 -3.48 -0.57
CA ARG A 7 -5.49 -4.79 -0.06
C ARG A 7 -4.58 -5.51 -1.06
N HIS A 8 -4.89 -5.43 -2.36
CA HIS A 8 -4.07 -6.04 -3.40
C HIS A 8 -2.63 -5.51 -3.38
N THR A 9 -2.45 -4.20 -3.17
CA THR A 9 -1.15 -3.54 -3.01
C THR A 9 -0.48 -3.92 -1.70
N MET A 10 -1.22 -3.98 -0.59
CA MET A 10 -0.67 -4.41 0.70
C MET A 10 -0.12 -5.86 0.66
N ILE A 11 -0.74 -6.75 -0.12
CA ILE A 11 -0.25 -8.11 -0.33
C ILE A 11 1.01 -8.12 -1.20
N HIS A 12 1.04 -7.31 -2.26
CA HIS A 12 2.19 -7.24 -3.17
C HIS A 12 3.46 -6.76 -2.46
N PHE A 13 3.34 -5.78 -1.56
CA PHE A 13 4.47 -5.16 -0.85
C PHE A 13 4.65 -5.64 0.60
N GLU A 14 4.11 -6.81 0.96
CA GLU A 14 4.14 -7.28 2.34
C GLU A 14 5.59 -7.39 2.87
N ASP A 15 6.53 -7.85 2.05
CA ASP A 15 7.92 -8.05 2.43
C ASP A 15 8.68 -6.70 2.52
N GLU A 16 8.42 -5.76 1.62
CA GLU A 16 9.02 -4.42 1.64
C GLU A 16 8.59 -3.60 2.86
N VAL A 17 7.34 -3.79 3.31
CA VAL A 17 6.81 -3.12 4.51
C VAL A 17 7.38 -3.77 5.77
N LYS A 18 7.48 -5.10 5.82
CA LYS A 18 8.16 -5.83 6.92
C LYS A 18 9.62 -5.42 7.07
N ALA A 19 10.35 -5.33 5.96
CA ALA A 19 11.76 -4.96 5.95
C ALA A 19 12.03 -3.56 6.54
N ARG A 20 11.04 -2.66 6.45
CA ARG A 20 11.09 -1.30 7.00
C ARG A 20 10.63 -1.21 8.47
N ALA A 21 10.37 -2.35 9.12
CA ALA A 21 9.91 -2.43 10.51
C ALA A 21 8.65 -1.59 10.82
N MET A 22 7.84 -1.29 9.81
CA MET A 22 6.59 -0.55 10.00
C MET A 22 5.52 -1.47 10.61
N ASP A 23 4.70 -0.95 11.51
CA ASP A 23 3.52 -1.69 11.99
C ASP A 23 2.51 -1.80 10.83
N PHE A 24 2.30 -3.02 10.33
CA PHE A 24 1.47 -3.29 9.17
C PHE A 24 0.38 -4.30 9.49
N GLY A 25 -0.82 -4.03 8.98
CA GLY A 25 -1.89 -5.00 8.89
C GLY A 25 -2.24 -5.28 7.43
N LYS A 26 -3.15 -6.23 7.18
CA LYS A 26 -3.63 -6.56 5.81
C LYS A 26 -4.25 -5.38 5.04
N MET A 27 -4.46 -4.23 5.69
CA MET A 27 -5.26 -3.11 5.16
C MET A 27 -4.54 -1.75 5.18
N PHE A 28 -3.44 -1.59 5.94
CA PHE A 28 -2.69 -0.32 5.99
C PHE A 28 -1.31 -0.51 6.63
N ALA A 29 -0.39 0.38 6.28
CA ALA A 29 0.90 0.55 6.93
C ALA A 29 0.86 1.78 7.87
N ARG A 30 1.41 1.64 9.08
CA ARG A 30 1.52 2.73 10.06
C ARG A 30 2.97 3.22 10.13
N GLN A 31 3.13 4.52 9.92
CA GLN A 31 4.39 5.21 10.14
C GLN A 31 4.34 6.00 11.45
N PRO A 32 5.39 5.93 12.29
CA PRO A 32 5.51 6.78 13.47
C PRO A 32 5.44 8.26 13.09
N TRP A 33 4.79 9.09 13.90
CA TRP A 33 4.78 10.54 13.70
C TRP A 33 6.12 11.20 14.00
N ALA A 34 6.95 10.55 14.81
CA ALA A 34 8.25 11.04 15.24
C ALA A 34 9.36 10.78 14.19
N GLU A 35 9.07 10.01 13.14
CA GLU A 35 10.03 9.66 12.10
C GLU A 35 9.68 10.38 10.79
N PRO A 36 10.69 10.62 9.92
CA PRO A 36 10.44 11.13 8.57
C PRO A 36 9.49 10.21 7.80
N PHE A 37 8.62 10.82 7.00
CA PHE A 37 7.68 10.08 6.16
C PHE A 37 8.40 9.38 5.01
N ASP A 38 8.13 8.08 4.80
CA ASP A 38 8.72 7.31 3.69
C ASP A 38 7.98 7.62 2.38
N TYR A 39 8.47 8.64 1.68
CA TYR A 39 7.93 9.10 0.41
C TYR A 39 8.18 8.13 -0.76
N GLU A 40 9.24 7.31 -0.67
CA GLU A 40 9.58 6.31 -1.68
C GLU A 40 8.58 5.17 -1.63
N LEU A 41 8.34 4.59 -0.44
CA LEU A 41 7.34 3.54 -0.25
C LEU A 41 5.94 4.00 -0.68
N ARG A 42 5.57 5.24 -0.35
CA ARG A 42 4.31 5.83 -0.81
C ARG A 42 4.26 5.97 -2.33
N GLY A 43 5.37 6.35 -2.98
CA GLY A 43 5.46 6.41 -4.44
C GLY A 43 5.20 5.04 -5.07
N MET A 44 5.86 3.99 -4.57
CA MET A 44 5.70 2.61 -5.01
C MET A 44 4.23 2.14 -4.92
N PHE A 45 3.55 2.45 -3.81
CA PHE A 45 2.12 2.13 -3.66
C PHE A 45 1.22 2.81 -4.68
N ILE A 46 1.50 4.07 -5.02
CA ILE A 46 0.70 4.84 -5.98
C ILE A 46 0.92 4.29 -7.39
N GLU A 47 2.18 4.12 -7.79
CA GLU A 47 2.54 3.62 -9.13
C GLU A 47 1.96 2.24 -9.40
N TYR A 48 2.09 1.32 -8.43
CA TYR A 48 1.53 -0.02 -8.55
C TYR A 48 0.00 0.00 -8.66
N GLN A 49 -0.70 0.83 -7.88
CA GLN A 49 -2.15 0.93 -7.99
C GLN A 49 -2.60 1.56 -9.30
N LEU A 50 -1.89 2.55 -9.83
CA LEU A 50 -2.20 3.13 -11.13
C LEU A 50 -2.09 2.08 -12.24
N GLU A 51 -1.04 1.26 -12.23
CA GLU A 51 -0.85 0.23 -13.25
C GLU A 51 -1.88 -0.90 -13.11
N THR A 52 -2.05 -1.44 -11.91
CA THR A 52 -2.98 -2.56 -11.68
C THR A 52 -4.45 -2.17 -11.84
N LYS A 53 -4.80 -0.89 -11.65
CA LYS A 53 -6.16 -0.38 -11.83
C LYS A 53 -6.45 0.24 -13.20
N LYS A 54 -5.49 0.22 -14.14
CA LYS A 54 -5.61 0.90 -15.44
C LYS A 54 -6.90 0.60 -16.21
N ASN A 55 -7.40 -0.63 -16.10
CA ASN A 55 -8.63 -1.08 -16.77
C ASN A 55 -9.78 -1.39 -15.79
N VAL A 56 -9.65 -1.02 -14.52
CA VAL A 56 -10.68 -1.26 -13.50
C VAL A 56 -11.73 -0.16 -13.58
N THR A 57 -13.00 -0.55 -13.77
CA THR A 57 -14.14 0.38 -13.89
C THR A 57 -14.89 0.58 -12.58
N SER A 58 -14.55 -0.17 -11.53
CA SER A 58 -15.08 -0.02 -10.18
C SER A 58 -14.18 0.86 -9.31
N PHE A 59 -14.75 1.46 -8.26
CA PHE A 59 -13.98 2.28 -7.32
C PHE A 59 -12.89 1.46 -6.60
N TRP A 60 -13.26 0.29 -6.06
CA TRP A 60 -12.35 -0.67 -5.45
C TRP A 60 -11.92 -1.73 -6.47
N MET A 61 -10.73 -2.31 -6.29
CA MET A 61 -10.31 -3.49 -7.03
C MET A 61 -11.33 -4.63 -6.80
N PRO A 62 -11.84 -5.25 -7.88
CA PRO A 62 -12.74 -6.38 -7.74
C PRO A 62 -12.12 -7.48 -6.89
N LYS A 63 -12.92 -8.09 -6.02
CA LYS A 63 -12.51 -9.32 -5.35
C LYS A 63 -12.42 -10.40 -6.43
N GLU A 64 -11.31 -11.13 -6.51
CA GLU A 64 -11.23 -12.33 -7.34
C GLU A 64 -12.45 -13.21 -7.05
N GLN A 65 -13.05 -13.76 -8.12
CA GLN A 65 -14.28 -14.54 -8.06
C GLN A 65 -14.00 -15.98 -7.63
#